data_AF-A0A8H4P9S3-F1
#
_entry.id   AF-A0A8H4P9S3-F1
#
_cell.length_a   1.000
_cell.length_b   1.000
_cell.length_c   1.000
_cell.angle_alpha   90.00
_cell.angle_beta   90.00
_cell.angle_gamma   90.00
#
_symmetry.space_group_name_H-M   'P 1'
#
loop_
_entity.id
_entity.type
_entity.pdbx_description
1 polymer ?
#
loop_
_entity_poly.entity_id
_entity_poly.type
_entity_poly.pdbx_seq_one_letter_code
_entity_poly.pdbx_strand_id
1 'polypeptide(L)'
;MKLTQVLVFMALFLPTSLASPNDDLVLAITMVNRVREAHGINPLAWSPDLAAYAQFWASQMGSGSRPFSHAPPELRPKQGENIFHHTSPQCDADYNNPLQTAVRAWLAQEKLYTGQPIRDGKEPWLHWSQLFPSH
;
A
#
# COMPACT_ATOMS: atom_id res chain seq x y z
N MET A 1 7.32 -65.03 -3.31
CA MET A 1 6.83 -63.77 -3.87
C MET A 1 7.56 -62.62 -3.19
N LYS A 2 8.43 -61.90 -3.91
CA LYS A 2 9.13 -60.70 -3.39
C LYS A 2 8.32 -59.49 -3.84
N LEU A 3 7.76 -58.71 -2.91
CA LEU A 3 7.13 -57.43 -3.21
C LEU A 3 8.19 -56.32 -3.16
N THR A 4 8.44 -55.70 -4.30
CA THR A 4 9.24 -54.49 -4.45
C THR A 4 8.37 -53.29 -4.09
N GLN A 5 8.73 -52.53 -3.05
CA GLN A 5 8.08 -51.25 -2.74
C GLN A 5 8.51 -50.20 -3.77
N VAL A 6 7.54 -49.63 -4.48
CA VAL A 6 7.73 -48.45 -5.33
C VAL A 6 7.61 -47.22 -4.44
N LEU A 7 8.70 -46.47 -4.27
CA LEU A 7 8.65 -45.13 -3.67
C LEU A 7 8.01 -44.16 -4.68
N VAL A 8 6.86 -43.60 -4.31
CA VAL A 8 6.24 -42.47 -5.02
C VAL A 8 6.82 -41.19 -4.45
N PHE A 9 7.68 -40.51 -5.21
CA PHE A 9 8.08 -39.13 -4.93
C PHE A 9 6.92 -38.21 -5.30
N MET A 10 6.17 -37.73 -4.30
CA MET A 10 5.16 -36.70 -4.47
C MET A 10 5.87 -35.34 -4.50
N ALA A 11 6.12 -34.82 -5.70
CA ALA A 11 6.64 -33.45 -5.87
C ALA A 11 5.53 -32.45 -5.51
N LEU A 12 5.71 -31.74 -4.39
CA LEU A 12 4.91 -30.59 -4.00
C LEU A 12 5.22 -29.43 -4.96
N PHE A 13 4.40 -29.28 -6.00
CA PHE A 13 4.36 -28.04 -6.78
C PHE A 13 3.63 -26.98 -5.95
N LEU A 14 4.39 -26.09 -5.30
CA LEU A 14 3.86 -24.84 -4.78
C LEU A 14 3.44 -23.98 -5.98
N PRO A 15 2.18 -23.54 -6.08
CA PRO A 15 1.79 -22.59 -7.11
C PRO A 15 2.43 -21.24 -6.78
N THR A 16 3.56 -20.92 -7.41
CA THR A 16 4.06 -19.54 -7.44
C THR A 16 3.16 -18.76 -8.40
N SER A 17 2.12 -18.13 -7.86
CA SER A 17 1.39 -17.08 -8.57
C SER A 17 2.37 -15.95 -8.89
N LEU A 18 2.85 -15.91 -10.13
CA LEU A 18 3.65 -14.81 -10.62
C LEU A 18 2.75 -13.58 -10.69
N ALA A 19 2.85 -12.69 -9.70
CA ALA A 19 2.28 -11.36 -9.82
C ALA A 19 2.90 -10.67 -11.04
N SER A 20 2.09 -10.02 -11.87
CA SER A 20 2.58 -9.35 -13.07
C SER A 20 3.59 -8.26 -12.67
N PRO A 21 4.79 -8.19 -13.28
CA PRO A 21 5.77 -7.15 -12.98
C PRO A 21 5.30 -5.73 -13.34
N ASN A 22 4.16 -5.59 -14.01
CA ASN A 22 3.52 -4.30 -14.35
C ASN A 22 2.20 -4.09 -13.60
N ASP A 23 1.96 -4.79 -12.49
CA ASP A 23 0.81 -4.55 -11.63
C ASP A 23 1.02 -3.25 -10.83
N ASP A 24 0.07 -2.31 -10.95
CA ASP A 24 0.12 -1.00 -10.27
C ASP A 24 0.30 -1.14 -8.76
N LEU A 25 -0.34 -2.13 -8.13
CA LEU A 25 -0.17 -2.41 -6.70
C LEU A 25 1.25 -2.85 -6.38
N VAL A 26 1.80 -3.79 -7.15
CA VAL A 26 3.15 -4.32 -6.95
C VAL A 26 4.18 -3.22 -7.12
N LEU A 27 4.00 -2.35 -8.11
CA LEU A 27 4.89 -1.22 -8.33
C LEU A 27 4.77 -0.17 -7.21
N ALA A 28 3.56 0.17 -6.78
CA ALA A 28 3.34 1.12 -5.69
C ALA A 28 3.97 0.69 -4.36
N ILE A 29 3.81 -0.58 -3.94
CA ILE A 29 4.44 -1.08 -2.72
C ILE A 29 5.97 -1.15 -2.86
N THR A 30 6.47 -1.50 -4.05
CA THR A 30 7.92 -1.52 -4.34
C THR A 30 8.52 -0.13 -4.23
N MET A 31 7.83 0.92 -4.70
CA MET A 31 8.26 2.30 -4.58
C MET A 31 8.43 2.71 -3.11
N VAL A 32 7.42 2.44 -2.27
CA VAL A 32 7.48 2.73 -0.83
C VAL A 32 8.65 1.98 -0.19
N ASN A 33 8.77 0.68 -0.45
CA ASN A 33 9.80 -0.16 0.17
C ASN A 33 11.22 0.22 -0.24
N ARG A 34 11.44 0.62 -1.49
CA ARG A 34 12.74 1.12 -1.95
C ARG A 34 13.18 2.37 -1.18
N VAL A 35 12.25 3.30 -0.95
CA VAL A 35 12.56 4.50 -0.18
C VAL A 35 12.75 4.15 1.30
N ARG A 36 11.96 3.22 1.86
CA ARG A 36 12.14 2.77 3.26
C ARG A 36 13.52 2.16 3.48
N GLU A 37 13.96 1.31 2.55
CA GLU A 37 15.30 0.72 2.57
C GLU A 37 16.40 1.78 2.49
N ALA A 38 16.25 2.78 1.63
CA ALA A 38 17.19 3.90 1.53
C ALA A 38 17.32 4.71 2.83
N HIS A 39 16.28 4.70 3.66
CA HIS A 39 16.25 5.31 5.01
C HIS A 39 16.58 4.31 6.14
N GLY A 40 16.98 3.07 5.82
CA GLY A 40 17.30 2.04 6.82
C GLY A 40 16.08 1.48 7.57
N ILE A 41 14.87 1.65 7.02
CA ILE A 41 13.62 1.17 7.61
C ILE A 41 13.20 -0.13 6.94
N ASN A 42 12.76 -1.11 7.73
CA ASN A 42 12.28 -2.40 7.23
C ASN A 42 11.15 -2.24 6.19
N PRO A 43 11.14 -3.06 5.12
CA PRO A 43 10.06 -3.01 4.12
C PRO A 43 8.71 -3.41 4.72
N LEU A 44 7.65 -2.86 4.14
CA LEU A 44 6.26 -3.25 4.41
C LEU A 44 5.89 -4.50 3.61
N ALA A 45 4.98 -5.30 4.18
CA ALA A 45 4.32 -6.40 3.49
C ALA A 45 2.85 -6.03 3.22
N TRP A 46 2.29 -6.59 2.15
CA TRP A 46 0.87 -6.45 1.84
C TRP A 46 0.02 -7.20 2.88
N SER A 47 -1.11 -6.60 3.27
CA SER A 47 -2.10 -7.23 4.14
C SER A 47 -3.45 -7.24 3.42
N PRO A 48 -4.02 -8.42 3.13
CA PRO A 48 -5.35 -8.55 2.54
C PRO A 48 -6.44 -7.87 3.38
N ASP A 49 -6.32 -7.92 4.71
CA ASP A 49 -7.29 -7.31 5.62
C ASP A 49 -7.24 -5.79 5.52
N LEU A 50 -6.05 -5.18 5.59
CA LEU A 50 -5.89 -3.72 5.42
C LEU A 50 -6.41 -3.27 4.05
N ALA A 51 -6.16 -4.06 3.01
CA ALA A 51 -6.64 -3.78 1.66
C ALA A 51 -8.18 -3.81 1.57
N ALA A 52 -8.83 -4.80 2.19
CA ALA A 52 -10.28 -4.90 2.22
C ALA A 52 -10.92 -3.70 2.94
N TYR A 53 -10.34 -3.28 4.07
CA TYR A 53 -10.81 -2.08 4.78
C TYR A 53 -10.61 -0.80 3.97
N ALA A 54 -9.44 -0.61 3.37
CA ALA A 54 -9.15 0.54 2.52
C ALA A 54 -10.10 0.61 1.33
N GLN A 55 -10.36 -0.53 0.67
CA GLN A 55 -11.31 -0.61 -0.44
C GLN A 55 -12.73 -0.27 0.01
N PHE A 56 -13.19 -0.80 1.15
CA PHE A 56 -14.50 -0.48 1.71
C PHE A 56 -14.66 1.03 1.90
N TRP A 57 -13.70 1.68 2.57
CA TRP A 57 -13.78 3.12 2.83
C TRP A 57 -13.71 3.96 1.54
N ALA A 58 -12.83 3.58 0.60
CA ALA A 58 -12.75 4.21 -0.71
C ALA A 58 -14.09 4.11 -1.48
N SER A 59 -14.78 2.96 -1.43
CA SER A 59 -16.11 2.80 -2.04
C SER A 59 -17.19 3.64 -1.35
N GLN A 60 -17.12 3.80 -0.02
CA GLN A 60 -18.03 4.72 0.70
C GLN A 60 -17.83 6.17 0.24
N MET A 61 -16.58 6.61 0.05
CA MET A 61 -16.28 7.95 -0.48
C MET A 61 -16.66 8.10 -1.96
N GLY A 62 -16.29 7.13 -2.79
CA GLY A 62 -16.52 7.16 -4.24
C GLY A 62 -18.00 7.10 -4.64
N SER A 63 -18.85 6.48 -3.82
CA SER A 63 -20.31 6.48 -4.01
C SER A 63 -20.98 7.77 -3.54
N GLY A 64 -20.26 8.67 -2.86
CA GLY A 64 -20.84 9.86 -2.22
C GLY A 64 -21.54 9.57 -0.89
N SER A 65 -21.53 8.32 -0.40
CA SER A 65 -22.11 7.95 0.90
C SER A 65 -21.37 8.59 2.08
N ARG A 66 -20.08 8.92 1.88
CA ARG A 66 -19.22 9.64 2.82
C ARG A 66 -18.47 10.74 2.09
N PRO A 67 -18.18 11.88 2.75
CA PRO A 67 -17.30 12.89 2.16
C PRO A 67 -15.86 12.36 2.06
N PHE A 68 -15.05 12.98 1.20
CA PHE A 68 -13.62 12.70 1.15
C PHE A 68 -12.96 13.09 2.48
N SER A 69 -12.73 12.08 3.33
CA SER A 69 -12.31 12.24 4.72
C SER A 69 -11.74 10.93 5.23
N HIS A 70 -10.93 10.98 6.29
CA HIS A 70 -10.43 9.78 6.96
C HIS A 70 -11.57 8.94 7.53
N ALA A 71 -11.37 7.62 7.57
CA ALA A 71 -12.29 6.70 8.22
C ALA A 71 -12.41 7.03 9.72
N PRO A 72 -13.62 6.88 10.30
CA PRO A 72 -13.81 6.90 11.74
C PRO A 72 -12.86 5.91 12.44
N PRO A 73 -12.27 6.27 13.60
CA PRO A 73 -11.30 5.42 14.31
C PRO A 73 -11.82 4.01 14.60
N GLU A 74 -13.13 3.85 14.80
CA GLU A 74 -13.80 2.57 15.07
C GLU A 74 -13.70 1.59 13.90
N LEU A 75 -13.53 2.09 12.67
CA LEU A 75 -13.36 1.29 11.46
C LEU A 75 -11.90 0.99 11.12
N ARG A 76 -10.95 1.63 11.82
CA ARG A 76 -9.50 1.44 11.61
C ARG A 76 -8.74 1.31 12.94
N PRO A 77 -9.16 0.39 13.84
CA PRO A 77 -8.55 0.27 15.15
C PRO A 77 -7.06 -0.09 15.00
N LYS A 78 -6.20 0.74 15.61
CA LYS A 78 -4.73 0.58 15.58
C LYS A 78 -4.11 0.64 14.18
N GLN A 79 -4.79 1.27 13.22
CA GLN A 79 -4.29 1.47 11.86
C GLN A 79 -4.13 2.96 11.56
N GLY A 80 -3.04 3.30 10.87
CA GLY A 80 -2.90 4.59 10.20
C GLY A 80 -3.71 4.63 8.91
N GLU A 81 -3.79 5.80 8.29
CA GLU A 81 -4.51 5.97 7.02
C GLU A 81 -3.91 7.15 6.25
N ASN A 82 -3.58 6.92 4.97
CA ASN A 82 -3.37 7.98 3.99
C ASN A 82 -4.51 7.91 2.97
N ILE A 83 -5.06 9.06 2.59
CA ILE A 83 -6.06 9.17 1.53
C ILE A 83 -5.54 10.06 0.40
N PHE A 84 -5.95 9.75 -0.81
CA PHE A 84 -5.59 10.51 -2.00
C PHE A 84 -6.78 10.54 -2.94
N HIS A 85 -6.97 11.66 -3.61
CA HIS A 85 -7.96 11.81 -4.67
C HIS A 85 -7.36 12.66 -5.78
N HIS A 86 -7.60 12.23 -7.01
CA HIS A 86 -7.08 12.88 -8.20
C HIS A 86 -8.03 12.63 -9.37
N THR A 87 -8.23 13.67 -10.18
CA THR A 87 -9.01 13.58 -11.41
C THR A 87 -8.05 13.54 -12.59
N SER A 88 -8.17 12.51 -13.41
CA SER A 88 -7.33 12.29 -14.59
C SER A 88 -8.18 11.80 -15.77
N PRO A 89 -7.92 12.26 -17.00
CA PRO A 89 -8.63 11.74 -18.18
C PRO A 89 -8.18 10.30 -18.50
N GLN A 90 -9.04 9.52 -19.15
CA GLN A 90 -8.79 8.10 -19.42
C GLN A 90 -7.49 7.81 -20.21
N CYS A 91 -7.04 8.77 -21.02
CA CYS A 91 -5.81 8.63 -21.83
C CYS A 91 -4.51 8.95 -21.07
N ASP A 92 -4.59 9.27 -19.78
CA ASP A 92 -3.43 9.59 -18.95
C ASP A 92 -2.90 8.34 -18.22
N ALA A 93 -1.60 8.31 -17.97
CA ALA A 93 -0.98 7.26 -17.19
C ALA A 93 -1.50 7.23 -15.75
N ASP A 94 -1.86 8.38 -15.18
CA ASP A 94 -2.41 8.49 -13.83
C ASP A 94 -3.78 7.82 -13.69
N TYR A 95 -4.59 7.82 -14.76
CA TYR A 95 -5.85 7.07 -14.80
C TYR A 95 -5.61 5.55 -14.73
N ASN A 96 -4.57 5.07 -15.41
CA ASN A 96 -4.25 3.65 -15.48
C ASN A 96 -3.43 3.14 -14.28
N ASN A 97 -2.77 4.03 -13.53
CA ASN A 97 -1.86 3.68 -12.43
C ASN A 97 -2.14 4.49 -11.15
N PRO A 98 -3.37 4.46 -10.62
CA PRO A 98 -3.79 5.34 -9.52
C PRO A 98 -3.01 5.11 -8.22
N LEU A 99 -2.57 3.88 -7.91
CA LEU A 99 -1.83 3.57 -6.68
C LEU A 99 -0.43 4.14 -6.74
N GLN A 100 0.28 3.97 -7.86
CA GLN A 100 1.57 4.61 -8.05
C GLN A 100 1.47 6.14 -7.99
N THR A 101 0.42 6.73 -8.55
CA THR A 101 0.22 8.19 -8.52
C THR A 101 -0.02 8.70 -7.09
N ALA A 102 -0.84 7.99 -6.30
CA ALA A 102 -1.02 8.29 -4.87
C ALA A 102 0.31 8.19 -4.09
N VAL A 103 1.04 7.08 -4.27
CA VAL A 103 2.33 6.85 -3.60
C VAL A 103 3.36 7.91 -3.99
N ARG A 104 3.45 8.30 -5.27
CA ARG A 104 4.32 9.41 -5.71
C ARG A 104 3.99 10.71 -4.99
N ALA A 105 2.70 11.04 -4.87
CA ALA A 105 2.27 12.26 -4.19
C ALA A 105 2.65 12.26 -2.70
N TRP A 106 2.48 11.12 -2.02
CA TRP A 106 2.88 10.98 -0.61
C TRP A 106 4.39 11.01 -0.41
N LEU A 107 5.15 10.28 -1.24
CA LEU A 107 6.61 10.27 -1.21
C LEU A 107 7.20 11.67 -1.50
N ALA A 108 6.61 12.43 -2.42
CA ALA A 108 7.07 13.77 -2.75
C ALA A 108 6.98 14.77 -1.57
N GLN A 109 6.29 14.43 -0.49
CA GLN A 109 6.26 15.24 0.73
C GLN A 109 7.55 15.13 1.57
N GLU A 110 8.45 14.17 1.26
CA GLU A 110 9.75 14.04 1.92
C GLU A 110 10.51 15.36 2.01
N LYS A 111 10.53 16.13 0.91
CA LYS A 111 11.21 17.43 0.83
C LYS A 111 10.65 18.49 1.79
N LEU A 112 9.46 18.26 2.32
CA LEU A 112 8.80 19.15 3.30
C LEU A 112 9.10 18.71 4.73
N TYR A 113 9.55 17.46 4.93
CA TYR A 113 9.85 16.94 6.25
C TYR A 113 11.17 17.51 6.78
N THR A 114 11.12 18.09 7.97
CA THR A 114 12.26 18.76 8.62
C THR A 114 12.76 18.01 9.87
N GLY A 115 12.35 16.75 10.05
CA GLY A 115 12.70 15.96 11.24
C GLY A 115 11.93 16.36 12.50
N GLN A 116 10.93 17.24 12.40
CA GLN A 116 10.13 17.69 13.53
C GLN A 116 9.03 16.67 13.86
N PRO A 117 8.68 16.51 15.15
CA PRO A 117 7.54 15.67 15.54
C PRO A 117 6.23 16.24 15.01
N ILE A 118 5.24 15.36 14.83
CA ILE A 118 3.85 15.76 14.56
C ILE A 118 3.31 16.45 15.82
N ARG A 119 2.76 17.66 15.65
CA ARG A 119 2.25 18.51 16.73
C ARG A 119 0.73 18.59 16.70
N ASP A 120 0.15 18.89 15.55
CA ASP A 120 -1.29 19.17 15.44
C ASP A 120 -2.00 18.37 14.34
N GLY A 121 -1.27 17.55 13.57
CA GLY A 121 -1.84 16.72 12.52
C GLY A 121 -2.28 17.55 11.31
N LYS A 122 -1.67 18.73 11.10
CA LYS A 122 -1.88 19.58 9.91
C LYS A 122 -0.59 19.80 9.13
N GLU A 123 0.49 19.14 9.51
CA GLU A 123 1.77 19.25 8.84
C GLU A 123 1.67 18.82 7.37
N PRO A 124 2.34 19.51 6.44
CA PRO A 124 2.26 19.18 5.02
C PRO A 124 3.04 17.92 4.62
N TRP A 125 3.67 17.23 5.58
CA TRP A 125 4.43 15.98 5.41
C TRP A 125 3.81 14.77 6.11
N LEU A 126 2.53 14.83 6.50
CA LEU A 126 1.90 13.74 7.25
C LEU A 126 1.81 12.43 6.47
N HIS A 127 1.53 12.48 5.17
CA HIS A 127 1.46 11.25 4.39
C HIS A 127 2.84 10.58 4.30
N TRP A 128 3.89 11.40 4.17
CA TRP A 128 5.27 10.92 4.28
C TRP A 128 5.52 10.29 5.66
N SER A 129 5.27 11.01 6.75
CA SER A 129 5.52 10.49 8.10
C SER A 129 4.81 9.17 8.40
N GLN A 130 3.63 8.92 7.83
CA GLN A 130 2.92 7.64 7.99
C GLN A 130 3.60 6.48 7.24
N LEU A 131 4.25 6.75 6.10
CA LEU A 131 5.04 5.77 5.36
C LEU A 131 6.41 5.52 6.00
N PHE A 132 6.89 6.43 6.84
CA PHE A 132 8.19 6.39 7.53
C PHE A 132 8.03 6.83 8.98
N PRO A 133 7.26 6.08 9.80
CA PRO A 133 7.06 6.45 11.20
C PRO A 133 8.42 6.56 11.86
N SER A 134 8.73 7.76 12.35
CA SER A 134 10.03 8.12 12.93
C SER A 134 10.39 7.19 14.09
N HIS A 135 11.69 6.93 14.24
CA HIS A 135 12.31 6.34 15.43
C HIS A 135 11.99 7.14 16.70
#